data_AF-A0A931TTH9-F1
#
_entry.id   AF-A0A931TTH9-F1
#
_cell.length_a   1.000
_cell.length_b   1.000
_cell.length_c   1.000
_cell.angle_alpha   90.00
_cell.angle_beta   90.00
_cell.angle_gamma   90.00
#
_symmetry.space_group_name_H-M   'P 1'
#
loop_
_entity.id
_entity.type
_entity.pdbx_description
1 polymer ?
#
loop_
_entity_poly.entity_id
_entity_poly.type
_entity_poly.pdbx_seq_one_letter_code
_entity_poly.pdbx_strand_id
1 'polypeptide(L)'
;MKTFVQLFYLSVLVTFIFSCSSKSSNSLDNSTLAYLNGNSNALVFGKIDLEGILNKTSYKEIPKMGVLIVEELKKFKGALDLSQKINFVLEGPFEENNPKRGLLFSKIKNEDSLKNKILSMGYSLQKRGNLQFFQDKEVALGFQDDLLVLFTQKGEYQAKTIFPEIFKSCKKDPITGKTEKILSEKGDIIIGVNYENLYKSSVTGSINKEKQEEFKRMMEDSYTSIQWFFENGYAQMNIQNLFSDAWLKRLTLTSDASGEILKKLGKGKANIGLSILMDTDKLQSIVDDYASNSIDDFSNSSFEFGGLLSSFGNKPFSGIWNGKLGLVQVGDVKTDGSFIPEINFFMGLGHKGKTLIDFVKAFMPGTVQNPDGTITSNGMNFTLNEKEISGSTKKNNSYSTLEIPNFAKGFGTKGIQFFADFDKLDIKSLELEDNQKFIYAIKNIHFEMDNEKGKLIINGKNASQNILKQMIDVYVDDIKDKIGHIN
;
A
#
# COMPACT_ATOMS: atom_id res chain seq x y z
N MET A 1 -15.26 17.15 7.01
CA MET A 1 -14.30 17.93 7.83
C MET A 1 -14.07 17.34 9.22
N LYS A 2 -14.99 17.44 10.22
CA LYS A 2 -14.73 16.96 11.61
C LYS A 2 -14.17 15.53 11.67
N THR A 3 -14.72 14.57 10.94
CA THR A 3 -14.24 13.16 10.95
C THR A 3 -12.83 12.99 10.38
N PHE A 4 -12.45 13.75 9.34
CA PHE A 4 -11.10 13.69 8.78
C PHE A 4 -10.09 14.43 9.66
N VAL A 5 -10.51 15.54 10.29
CA VAL A 5 -9.72 16.21 11.34
C VAL A 5 -9.62 15.32 12.59
N GLN A 6 -10.62 14.51 12.92
CA GLN A 6 -10.56 13.53 14.01
C GLN A 6 -9.67 12.34 13.66
N LEU A 7 -9.69 11.83 12.42
CA LEU A 7 -8.72 10.83 11.97
C LEU A 7 -7.30 11.38 11.90
N PHE A 8 -7.13 12.64 11.49
CA PHE A 8 -5.83 13.32 11.54
C PHE A 8 -5.39 13.54 12.99
N TYR A 9 -6.25 14.01 13.90
CA TYR A 9 -5.96 14.12 15.33
C TYR A 9 -5.76 12.76 16.02
N LEU A 10 -6.39 11.67 15.55
CA LEU A 10 -6.15 10.33 16.06
C LEU A 10 -4.80 9.81 15.54
N SER A 11 -4.46 10.05 14.28
CA SER A 11 -3.12 9.78 13.73
C SER A 11 -2.05 10.65 14.40
N VAL A 12 -2.36 11.89 14.80
CA VAL A 12 -1.46 12.80 15.52
C VAL A 12 -1.35 12.45 17.00
N LEU A 13 -2.40 11.92 17.64
CA LEU A 13 -2.29 11.23 18.93
C LEU A 13 -1.40 9.99 18.83
N VAL A 14 -1.47 9.25 17.72
CA VAL A 14 -0.62 8.08 17.44
C VAL A 14 0.82 8.47 17.05
N THR A 15 1.09 9.68 16.54
CA THR A 15 2.46 10.19 16.29
C THR A 15 3.05 11.00 17.46
N PHE A 16 2.58 10.82 18.70
CA PHE A 16 3.16 11.47 19.89
C PHE A 16 3.88 10.54 20.88
N ILE A 17 4.40 9.40 20.40
CA ILE A 17 5.44 8.61 21.09
C ILE A 17 6.51 8.15 20.05
N PHE A 18 7.77 7.96 20.51
CA PHE A 18 8.91 7.26 19.88
C PHE A 18 9.82 7.99 18.84
N SER A 19 11.17 7.82 18.94
CA SER A 19 12.19 7.82 17.82
C SER A 19 13.67 7.58 18.27
N CYS A 20 14.41 6.71 17.55
CA CYS A 20 15.82 6.20 17.73
C CYS A 20 16.87 7.23 18.25
N SER A 21 17.87 6.96 19.13
CA SER A 21 18.84 5.84 19.20
C SER A 21 19.52 5.55 20.59
N SER A 22 19.93 4.29 20.87
CA SER A 22 21.31 3.91 21.31
C SER A 22 21.46 2.98 22.57
N LYS A 23 21.91 1.70 22.67
CA LYS A 23 22.19 0.52 21.76
C LYS A 23 22.34 -0.84 22.52
N SER A 24 21.92 -2.01 21.96
CA SER A 24 22.52 -3.38 22.18
C SER A 24 21.93 -4.48 21.23
N SER A 25 22.42 -5.73 21.23
CA SER A 25 22.06 -6.78 20.25
C SER A 25 20.95 -7.77 20.67
N ASN A 26 20.01 -8.03 19.75
CA ASN A 26 19.11 -9.20 19.63
C ASN A 26 18.08 -9.52 20.73
N SER A 27 17.85 -8.68 21.75
CA SER A 27 16.76 -8.95 22.71
C SER A 27 15.36 -8.64 22.15
N LEU A 28 15.20 -7.51 21.44
CA LEU A 28 13.87 -6.98 21.11
C LEU A 28 13.16 -7.81 20.02
N ASP A 29 13.87 -8.15 18.94
CA ASP A 29 13.37 -9.04 17.90
C ASP A 29 13.01 -10.43 18.46
N ASN A 30 13.85 -11.00 19.35
CA ASN A 30 13.56 -12.27 20.00
C ASN A 30 12.29 -12.22 20.85
N SER A 31 12.07 -11.16 21.63
CA SER A 31 10.83 -11.00 22.41
C SER A 31 9.59 -10.81 21.52
N THR A 32 9.69 -10.12 20.38
CA THR A 32 8.58 -10.04 19.41
C THR A 32 8.31 -11.39 18.75
N LEU A 33 9.34 -12.14 18.34
CA LEU A 33 9.19 -13.47 17.77
C LEU A 33 8.64 -14.49 18.81
N ALA A 34 9.01 -14.36 20.08
CA ALA A 34 8.43 -15.15 21.18
C ALA A 34 6.96 -14.79 21.42
N TYR A 35 6.60 -13.50 21.32
CA TYR A 35 5.21 -13.06 21.40
C TYR A 35 4.35 -13.59 20.24
N LEU A 36 4.91 -13.62 19.02
CA LEU A 36 4.26 -14.18 17.83
C LEU A 36 4.14 -15.72 17.89
N ASN A 37 4.98 -16.41 18.66
CA ASN A 37 4.97 -17.87 18.78
C ASN A 37 3.67 -18.38 19.44
N GLY A 38 2.83 -19.03 18.62
CA GLY A 38 1.50 -19.51 18.99
C GLY A 38 0.42 -18.42 19.06
N ASN A 39 0.67 -17.21 18.56
CA ASN A 39 -0.34 -16.15 18.51
C ASN A 39 -1.09 -16.17 17.17
N SER A 40 -2.21 -16.90 17.15
CA SER A 40 -3.12 -17.00 15.98
C SER A 40 -3.84 -15.69 15.63
N ASN A 41 -3.78 -14.67 16.49
CA ASN A 41 -4.46 -13.40 16.26
C ASN A 41 -3.55 -12.36 15.59
N ALA A 42 -2.23 -12.55 15.59
CA ALA A 42 -1.29 -11.60 14.98
C ALA A 42 -1.40 -11.62 13.44
N LEU A 43 -2.04 -10.60 12.87
CA LEU A 43 -2.32 -10.55 11.42
C LEU A 43 -1.23 -9.78 10.66
N VAL A 44 -0.74 -8.70 11.28
CA VAL A 44 0.34 -7.88 10.74
C VAL A 44 1.38 -7.69 11.82
N PHE A 45 2.65 -7.80 11.47
CA PHE A 45 3.78 -7.55 12.36
C PHE A 45 4.88 -6.82 11.59
N GLY A 46 5.91 -6.30 12.28
CA GLY A 46 6.99 -5.63 11.58
C GLY A 46 7.84 -4.76 12.49
N LYS A 47 8.66 -3.88 11.89
CA LYS A 47 9.50 -2.94 12.65
C LYS A 47 9.89 -1.67 11.91
N ILE A 48 10.14 -0.61 12.68
CA ILE A 48 10.34 0.77 12.19
C ILE A 48 11.66 1.35 12.72
N ASP A 49 12.55 1.80 11.82
CA ASP A 49 13.75 2.58 12.14
C ASP A 49 13.42 4.08 12.24
N LEU A 50 12.89 4.47 13.39
CA LEU A 50 12.20 5.74 13.52
C LEU A 50 13.13 6.99 13.59
N GLU A 51 14.45 6.83 13.74
CA GLU A 51 15.44 7.93 13.61
C GLU A 51 16.27 7.80 12.35
N GLY A 52 16.38 6.61 11.73
CA GLY A 52 16.62 6.54 10.29
C GLY A 52 15.63 7.47 9.58
N ILE A 53 14.33 7.21 9.79
CA ILE A 53 13.23 8.02 9.24
C ILE A 53 13.31 9.49 9.69
N LEU A 54 13.40 9.80 10.99
CA LEU A 54 13.45 11.22 11.41
C LEU A 54 14.73 11.93 10.95
N ASN A 55 15.93 11.36 11.08
CA ASN A 55 17.13 12.05 10.54
C ASN A 55 17.02 12.26 9.02
N LYS A 56 16.38 11.35 8.28
CA LYS A 56 16.09 11.48 6.85
C LYS A 56 15.08 12.60 6.51
N THR A 57 14.29 13.13 7.46
CA THR A 57 13.47 14.34 7.23
C THR A 57 14.22 15.66 7.44
N SER A 58 15.44 15.64 8.00
CA SER A 58 16.13 16.85 8.46
C SER A 58 15.31 17.73 9.44
N TYR A 59 14.43 17.15 10.26
CA TYR A 59 13.54 17.88 11.20
C TYR A 59 14.22 19.00 12.02
N LYS A 60 15.51 18.84 12.34
CA LYS A 60 16.34 19.80 13.10
C LYS A 60 16.48 21.16 12.39
N GLU A 61 16.35 21.18 11.06
CA GLU A 61 16.46 22.36 10.20
C GLU A 61 15.14 23.14 10.07
N ILE A 62 14.00 22.56 10.49
CA ILE A 62 12.69 23.20 10.36
C ILE A 62 12.60 24.41 11.31
N PRO A 63 12.35 25.64 10.81
CA PRO A 63 12.29 26.83 11.66
C PRO A 63 11.26 26.71 12.79
N LYS A 64 11.68 27.04 14.02
CA LYS A 64 10.94 26.90 15.30
C LYS A 64 10.55 25.45 15.67
N MET A 65 9.85 24.73 14.80
CA MET A 65 9.39 23.36 15.05
C MET A 65 10.54 22.38 15.30
N GLY A 66 11.67 22.52 14.60
CA GLY A 66 12.84 21.67 14.79
C GLY A 66 13.41 21.71 16.20
N VAL A 67 13.34 22.86 16.89
CA VAL A 67 13.76 22.98 18.30
C VAL A 67 12.83 22.18 19.22
N LEU A 68 11.51 22.36 19.07
CA LEU A 68 10.50 21.65 19.86
C LEU A 68 10.62 20.13 19.68
N ILE A 69 10.79 19.66 18.44
CA ILE A 69 10.98 18.24 18.13
C ILE A 69 12.31 17.74 18.74
N VAL A 70 13.41 18.47 18.61
CA VAL A 70 14.71 18.11 19.22
C VAL A 70 14.61 18.01 20.75
N GLU A 71 13.92 18.93 21.41
CA GLU A 71 13.75 18.92 22.87
C GLU A 71 12.90 17.75 23.36
N GLU A 72 11.79 17.45 22.68
CA GLU A 72 10.93 16.34 23.07
C GLU A 72 11.60 14.99 22.80
N LEU A 73 12.29 14.85 21.65
CA LEU A 73 13.07 13.65 21.34
C LEU A 73 14.24 13.43 22.31
N LYS A 74 14.90 14.48 22.81
CA LYS A 74 15.94 14.34 23.85
C LYS A 74 15.38 13.66 25.11
N LYS A 75 14.15 14.00 25.53
CA LYS A 75 13.49 13.40 26.71
C LYS A 75 13.27 11.89 26.47
N PHE A 76 12.73 11.51 25.31
CA PHE A 76 12.49 10.10 24.98
C PHE A 76 13.78 9.28 24.80
N LYS A 77 14.85 9.85 24.21
CA LYS A 77 16.17 9.17 24.05
C LYS A 77 16.97 9.02 25.35
N GLY A 78 16.53 9.63 26.44
CA GLY A 78 17.00 9.34 27.80
C GLY A 78 16.36 8.08 28.38
N ALA A 79 15.05 7.91 28.18
CA ALA A 79 14.27 6.79 28.71
C ALA A 79 14.43 5.47 27.93
N LEU A 80 14.48 5.54 26.60
CA LEU A 80 14.35 4.37 25.73
C LEU A 80 15.58 4.20 24.81
N ASP A 81 16.01 2.95 24.59
CA ASP A 81 17.02 2.62 23.57
C ASP A 81 16.26 2.46 22.26
N LEU A 82 15.92 3.60 21.70
CA LEU A 82 15.11 3.63 20.51
C LEU A 82 15.91 3.13 19.28
N SER A 83 17.23 2.78 19.37
CA SER A 83 18.04 2.31 18.21
C SER A 83 17.69 0.92 17.76
N GLN A 84 17.14 0.14 18.67
CA GLN A 84 16.50 -1.10 18.31
C GLN A 84 15.19 -0.68 17.66
N LYS A 85 14.99 -1.07 16.39
CA LYS A 85 13.79 -0.68 15.63
C LYS A 85 12.57 -1.03 16.45
N ILE A 86 11.58 -0.14 16.45
CA ILE A 86 10.37 -0.36 17.24
C ILE A 86 9.55 -1.42 16.52
N ASN A 87 9.38 -2.56 17.18
CA ASN A 87 8.66 -3.69 16.62
C ASN A 87 7.17 -3.50 16.90
N PHE A 88 6.30 -3.96 16.00
CA PHE A 88 4.86 -3.84 16.14
C PHE A 88 4.14 -5.15 15.80
N VAL A 89 2.96 -5.33 16.40
CA VAL A 89 2.01 -6.40 16.08
C VAL A 89 0.60 -5.83 16.12
N LEU A 90 -0.20 -6.14 15.09
CA LEU A 90 -1.62 -5.79 14.99
C LEU A 90 -2.44 -7.08 15.01
N GLU A 91 -3.36 -7.19 15.97
CA GLU A 91 -4.16 -8.40 16.19
C GLU A 91 -5.58 -8.30 15.64
N GLY A 92 -6.09 -9.44 15.20
CA GLY A 92 -7.39 -9.61 14.55
C GLY A 92 -8.57 -9.91 15.48
N PRO A 93 -9.80 -9.97 14.92
CA PRO A 93 -10.14 -9.58 13.54
C PRO A 93 -9.93 -8.07 13.31
N PHE A 94 -9.98 -7.63 12.04
CA PHE A 94 -10.03 -6.20 11.72
C PHE A 94 -11.50 -5.77 11.59
N GLU A 95 -11.87 -4.70 12.28
CA GLU A 95 -13.21 -4.13 12.33
C GLU A 95 -13.13 -2.68 11.79
N GLU A 96 -13.88 -2.38 10.73
CA GLU A 96 -13.84 -1.08 10.03
C GLU A 96 -12.39 -0.66 9.65
N ASN A 97 -11.61 -1.58 9.09
CA ASN A 97 -10.17 -1.43 8.77
C ASN A 97 -9.24 -1.16 9.97
N ASN A 98 -9.74 -1.20 11.21
CA ASN A 98 -8.92 -1.08 12.42
C ASN A 98 -8.60 -2.49 12.98
N PRO A 99 -7.37 -2.75 13.46
CA PRO A 99 -7.11 -3.97 14.22
C PRO A 99 -7.86 -3.95 15.55
N LYS A 100 -8.25 -5.13 16.05
CA LYS A 100 -8.83 -5.27 17.39
C LYS A 100 -7.86 -4.84 18.48
N ARG A 101 -6.56 -5.14 18.31
CA ARG A 101 -5.49 -4.68 19.21
C ARG A 101 -4.25 -4.23 18.44
N GLY A 102 -3.57 -3.22 18.96
CA GLY A 102 -2.22 -2.84 18.55
C GLY A 102 -1.22 -3.05 19.69
N LEU A 103 -0.03 -3.54 19.37
CA LEU A 103 1.10 -3.64 20.29
C LEU A 103 2.34 -3.00 19.66
N LEU A 104 3.04 -2.14 20.41
CA LEU A 104 4.34 -1.60 20.05
C LEU A 104 5.38 -1.97 21.11
N PHE A 105 6.45 -2.62 20.69
CA PHE A 105 7.53 -3.12 21.53
C PHE A 105 8.77 -2.24 21.34
N SER A 106 9.33 -1.73 22.44
CA SER A 106 10.49 -0.84 22.42
C SER A 106 11.47 -1.20 23.55
N LYS A 107 12.77 -1.01 23.30
CA LYS A 107 13.81 -1.26 24.31
C LYS A 107 13.90 -0.09 25.29
N ILE A 108 14.02 -0.39 26.57
CA ILE A 108 14.25 0.59 27.64
C ILE A 108 15.75 0.79 27.82
N LYS A 109 16.16 2.05 28.01
CA LYS A 109 17.55 2.46 28.26
C LYS A 109 17.78 2.92 29.68
N ASN A 110 16.76 3.53 30.29
CA ASN A 110 16.78 3.90 31.70
C ASN A 110 15.34 3.88 32.26
N GLU A 111 15.06 2.90 33.13
CA GLU A 111 13.74 2.65 33.70
C GLU A 111 13.23 3.87 34.50
N ASP A 112 14.10 4.55 35.26
CA ASP A 112 13.71 5.69 36.08
C ASP A 112 13.41 6.94 35.25
N SER A 113 14.13 7.15 34.15
CA SER A 113 13.80 8.18 33.16
C SER A 113 12.46 7.89 32.46
N LEU A 114 12.13 6.61 32.22
CA LEU A 114 10.82 6.21 31.71
C LEU A 114 9.71 6.46 32.73
N LYS A 115 9.88 6.07 34.01
CA LYS A 115 8.95 6.39 35.11
C LYS A 115 8.72 7.89 35.19
N ASN A 116 9.78 8.67 35.28
CA ASN A 116 9.71 10.12 35.42
C ASN A 116 9.03 10.77 34.21
N LYS A 117 9.27 10.28 32.97
CA LYS A 117 8.55 10.75 31.79
C LYS A 117 7.05 10.44 31.87
N ILE A 118 6.66 9.21 32.23
CA ILE A 118 5.24 8.82 32.37
C ILE A 118 4.54 9.65 33.45
N LEU A 119 5.16 9.79 34.63
CA LEU A 119 4.66 10.62 35.73
C LEU A 119 4.54 12.10 35.32
N SER A 120 5.51 12.64 34.56
CA SER A 120 5.46 14.02 34.05
C SER A 120 4.35 14.29 33.04
N MET A 121 3.75 13.24 32.46
CA MET A 121 2.58 13.32 31.60
C MET A 121 1.26 13.19 32.38
N GLY A 122 1.32 13.09 33.72
CA GLY A 122 0.14 12.98 34.60
C GLY A 122 -0.38 11.56 34.82
N TYR A 123 0.30 10.53 34.31
CA TYR A 123 -0.14 9.14 34.44
C TYR A 123 0.39 8.47 35.72
N SER A 124 -0.51 7.87 36.51
CA SER A 124 -0.16 7.10 37.70
C SER A 124 0.22 5.66 37.35
N LEU A 125 1.43 5.25 37.73
CA LEU A 125 1.91 3.87 37.56
C LEU A 125 1.42 2.93 38.68
N GLN A 126 0.90 1.77 38.27
CA GLN A 126 0.61 0.62 39.12
C GLN A 126 1.76 -0.40 39.03
N LYS A 127 1.93 -1.24 40.06
CA LYS A 127 3.00 -2.25 40.14
C LYS A 127 2.47 -3.63 40.53
N ARG A 128 2.96 -4.67 39.86
CA ARG A 128 2.64 -6.09 40.12
C ARG A 128 3.92 -6.93 40.01
N GLY A 129 4.64 -7.10 41.12
CA GLY A 129 5.99 -7.69 41.10
C GLY A 129 6.97 -6.75 40.37
N ASN A 130 7.68 -7.27 39.37
CA ASN A 130 8.60 -6.47 38.53
C ASN A 130 7.86 -5.68 37.44
N LEU A 131 6.63 -6.08 37.07
CA LEU A 131 5.83 -5.37 36.08
C LEU A 131 5.31 -4.04 36.65
N GLN A 132 5.48 -2.98 35.87
CA GLN A 132 4.85 -1.67 36.09
C GLN A 132 3.97 -1.32 34.89
N PHE A 133 2.82 -0.68 35.12
CA PHE A 133 1.88 -0.37 34.06
C PHE A 133 0.94 0.81 34.40
N PHE A 134 0.38 1.45 33.38
CA PHE A 134 -0.81 2.29 33.50
C PHE A 134 -1.82 1.98 32.37
N GLN A 135 -3.05 2.48 32.52
CA GLN A 135 -4.10 2.41 31.52
C GLN A 135 -4.90 3.72 31.54
N ASP A 136 -5.14 4.31 30.37
CA ASP A 136 -6.07 5.42 30.13
C ASP A 136 -6.99 5.02 28.97
N LYS A 137 -8.22 4.61 29.33
CA LYS A 137 -9.27 4.14 28.42
C LYS A 137 -8.76 3.01 27.51
N GLU A 138 -8.60 3.31 26.22
CA GLU A 138 -8.23 2.40 25.13
C GLU A 138 -6.71 2.18 25.03
N VAL A 139 -5.90 3.04 25.64
CA VAL A 139 -4.43 2.97 25.62
C VAL A 139 -3.89 2.51 26.97
N ALA A 140 -2.96 1.58 26.95
CA ALA A 140 -2.23 1.14 28.13
C ALA A 140 -0.74 0.99 27.82
N LEU A 141 0.08 1.10 28.85
CA LEU A 141 1.53 1.00 28.75
C LEU A 141 2.02 0.14 29.90
N GLY A 142 2.83 -0.86 29.58
CA GLY A 142 3.43 -1.77 30.55
C GLY A 142 4.92 -1.93 30.28
N PHE A 143 5.72 -2.01 31.32
CA PHE A 143 7.14 -2.33 31.22
C PHE A 143 7.58 -3.33 32.30
N GLN A 144 8.45 -4.25 31.89
CA GLN A 144 9.12 -5.18 32.76
C GLN A 144 10.55 -5.39 32.27
N ASP A 145 11.49 -5.42 33.20
CA ASP A 145 12.92 -5.57 32.94
C ASP A 145 13.39 -4.47 31.97
N ASP A 146 13.84 -4.80 30.75
CA ASP A 146 14.28 -3.80 29.75
C ASP A 146 13.35 -3.67 28.51
N LEU A 147 12.14 -4.20 28.60
CA LEU A 147 11.13 -4.19 27.53
C LEU A 147 9.93 -3.29 27.90
N LEU A 148 9.64 -2.33 27.03
CA LEU A 148 8.41 -1.52 27.02
C LEU A 148 7.42 -2.09 26.01
N VAL A 149 6.16 -2.22 26.40
CA VAL A 149 5.02 -2.49 25.51
C VAL A 149 3.97 -1.39 25.66
N LEU A 150 3.66 -0.70 24.55
CA LEU A 150 2.40 0.03 24.40
C LEU A 150 1.35 -0.95 23.88
N PHE A 151 0.15 -0.90 24.45
CA PHE A 151 -1.01 -1.71 24.07
C PHE A 151 -2.19 -0.79 23.77
N THR A 152 -2.90 -1.04 22.67
CA THR A 152 -4.14 -0.35 22.31
C THR A 152 -5.24 -1.37 22.02
N GLN A 153 -6.45 -1.13 22.50
CA GLN A 153 -7.64 -1.91 22.18
C GLN A 153 -8.88 -1.02 22.33
N LYS A 154 -9.82 -1.11 21.40
CA LYS A 154 -11.13 -0.47 21.57
C LYS A 154 -11.91 -1.10 22.74
N GLY A 155 -12.73 -0.29 23.41
CA GLY A 155 -13.62 -0.75 24.49
C GLY A 155 -12.92 -1.19 25.78
N GLU A 156 -13.66 -1.82 26.69
CA GLU A 156 -13.16 -2.15 28.03
C GLU A 156 -12.13 -3.30 28.05
N TYR A 157 -11.07 -3.11 28.84
CA TYR A 157 -10.11 -4.14 29.20
C TYR A 157 -9.41 -3.81 30.54
N GLN A 158 -8.53 -4.71 31.00
CA GLN A 158 -7.81 -4.57 32.27
C GLN A 158 -6.30 -4.84 32.07
N ALA A 159 -5.51 -3.77 32.02
CA ALA A 159 -4.04 -3.84 31.84
C ALA A 159 -3.34 -4.73 32.88
N LYS A 160 -3.86 -4.76 34.12
CA LYS A 160 -3.39 -5.61 35.23
C LYS A 160 -3.43 -7.13 34.94
N THR A 161 -4.22 -7.54 33.94
CA THR A 161 -4.36 -8.94 33.47
C THR A 161 -3.60 -9.16 32.17
N ILE A 162 -3.73 -8.22 31.21
CA ILE A 162 -3.16 -8.34 29.86
C ILE A 162 -1.63 -8.28 29.85
N PHE A 163 -1.00 -7.33 30.56
CA PHE A 163 0.46 -7.23 30.52
C PHE A 163 1.20 -8.47 31.04
N PRO A 164 0.79 -9.11 32.16
CA PRO A 164 1.34 -10.41 32.56
C PRO A 164 1.31 -11.49 31.46
N GLU A 165 0.28 -11.53 30.62
CA GLU A 165 0.16 -12.50 29.52
C GLU A 165 1.08 -12.14 28.34
N ILE A 166 1.19 -10.84 28.02
CA ILE A 166 2.13 -10.32 27.02
C ILE A 166 3.57 -10.60 27.43
N PHE A 167 3.99 -10.18 28.62
CA PHE A 167 5.37 -10.35 29.10
C PHE A 167 5.75 -11.81 29.35
N LYS A 168 4.79 -12.69 29.69
CA LYS A 168 4.99 -14.14 29.70
C LYS A 168 5.24 -14.68 28.28
N SER A 169 4.50 -14.19 27.29
CA SER A 169 4.65 -14.62 25.89
C SER A 169 5.96 -14.12 25.28
N CYS A 170 6.40 -12.89 25.61
CA CYS A 170 7.71 -12.33 25.20
C CYS A 170 8.94 -13.09 25.76
N LYS A 171 8.72 -14.14 26.56
CA LYS A 171 9.74 -14.97 27.23
C LYS A 171 9.62 -16.47 26.89
N LYS A 172 8.81 -16.81 25.88
CA LYS A 172 8.82 -18.13 25.22
C LYS A 172 10.04 -18.25 24.29
N ASP A 173 10.23 -19.42 23.69
CA ASP A 173 11.11 -19.58 22.53
C ASP A 173 10.62 -18.73 21.34
N PRO A 174 11.50 -18.03 20.61
CA PRO A 174 11.16 -17.32 19.38
C PRO A 174 10.57 -18.22 18.29
N ILE A 175 9.59 -17.71 17.52
CA ILE A 175 9.19 -18.35 16.26
C ILE A 175 10.27 -18.17 15.19
N THR A 176 10.58 -19.24 14.46
CA THR A 176 11.59 -19.28 13.39
C THR A 176 10.96 -19.26 11.99
N GLY A 177 11.77 -19.28 10.94
CA GLY A 177 11.28 -19.51 9.56
C GLY A 177 10.79 -18.24 8.86
N LYS A 178 9.61 -18.26 8.21
CA LYS A 178 9.14 -17.10 7.42
C LYS A 178 8.97 -15.82 8.25
N THR A 179 8.40 -15.93 9.45
CA THR A 179 8.21 -14.79 10.38
C THR A 179 9.54 -14.18 10.85
N GLU A 180 10.51 -15.03 11.19
CA GLU A 180 11.87 -14.63 11.55
C GLU A 180 12.61 -14.00 10.36
N LYS A 181 12.53 -14.63 9.17
CA LYS A 181 13.11 -14.09 7.94
C LYS A 181 12.58 -12.69 7.66
N ILE A 182 11.25 -12.50 7.67
CA ILE A 182 10.61 -11.20 7.48
C ILE A 182 11.17 -10.19 8.49
N LEU A 183 11.15 -10.52 9.79
CA LEU A 183 11.61 -9.58 10.82
C LEU A 183 13.13 -9.30 10.71
N SER A 184 13.93 -10.18 10.11
CA SER A 184 15.37 -9.96 9.87
C SER A 184 15.70 -8.97 8.75
N GLU A 185 14.72 -8.58 7.92
CA GLU A 185 14.95 -7.81 6.70
C GLU A 185 15.43 -6.36 6.93
N LYS A 186 16.08 -5.80 5.88
CA LYS A 186 16.60 -4.43 5.84
C LYS A 186 15.60 -3.50 5.15
N GLY A 187 15.52 -2.27 5.63
CA GLY A 187 14.53 -1.25 5.28
C GLY A 187 14.29 -0.30 6.46
N ASP A 188 13.79 0.89 6.18
CA ASP A 188 13.36 1.87 7.20
C ASP A 188 12.06 1.42 7.88
N ILE A 189 11.15 0.79 7.13
CA ILE A 189 9.95 0.10 7.64
C ILE A 189 9.93 -1.31 7.06
N ILE A 190 9.67 -2.30 7.91
CA ILE A 190 9.41 -3.70 7.54
C ILE A 190 7.99 -4.04 7.99
N ILE A 191 7.20 -4.69 7.13
CA ILE A 191 5.84 -5.15 7.42
C ILE A 191 5.67 -6.58 6.92
N GLY A 192 5.35 -7.53 7.81
CA GLY A 192 4.87 -8.86 7.48
C GLY A 192 3.37 -8.95 7.63
N VAL A 193 2.67 -9.42 6.60
CA VAL A 193 1.24 -9.80 6.66
C VAL A 193 1.17 -11.32 6.71
N ASN A 194 0.43 -11.87 7.67
CA ASN A 194 0.17 -13.30 7.84
C ASN A 194 -1.24 -13.64 7.33
N TYR A 195 -1.33 -14.28 6.16
CA TYR A 195 -2.62 -14.63 5.54
C TYR A 195 -3.29 -15.83 6.22
N GLU A 196 -2.52 -16.74 6.80
CA GLU A 196 -3.05 -17.85 7.59
C GLU A 196 -3.88 -17.32 8.76
N ASN A 197 -3.28 -16.46 9.59
CA ASN A 197 -3.95 -15.85 10.73
C ASN A 197 -5.10 -14.92 10.27
N LEU A 198 -4.90 -14.15 9.19
CA LEU A 198 -5.94 -13.26 8.64
C LEU A 198 -7.21 -14.05 8.31
N TYR A 199 -7.10 -15.07 7.48
CA TYR A 199 -8.26 -15.85 7.05
C TYR A 199 -8.75 -16.86 8.10
N LYS A 200 -7.94 -17.21 9.12
CA LYS A 200 -8.45 -17.90 10.33
C LYS A 200 -9.28 -16.97 11.23
N SER A 201 -8.94 -15.67 11.32
CA SER A 201 -9.66 -14.69 12.14
C SER A 201 -10.90 -14.07 11.46
N SER A 202 -10.92 -14.00 10.13
CA SER A 202 -12.01 -13.41 9.35
C SER A 202 -13.23 -14.34 9.24
N VAL A 203 -14.43 -13.77 9.36
CA VAL A 203 -15.67 -14.45 8.95
C VAL A 203 -15.74 -14.43 7.42
N THR A 204 -15.36 -15.53 6.80
CA THR A 204 -15.55 -15.79 5.36
C THR A 204 -17.04 -15.98 5.07
N GLY A 205 -17.77 -14.88 4.84
CA GLY A 205 -19.16 -14.90 4.41
C GLY A 205 -19.34 -15.56 3.04
N SER A 206 -20.58 -15.96 2.73
CA SER A 206 -21.06 -16.49 1.43
C SER A 206 -20.44 -17.81 0.91
N ILE A 207 -19.22 -18.18 1.27
CA ILE A 207 -18.54 -19.41 0.84
C ILE A 207 -19.04 -20.62 1.65
N ASN A 208 -19.21 -21.79 1.03
CA ASN A 208 -19.56 -23.03 1.75
C ASN A 208 -18.39 -23.53 2.64
N LYS A 209 -18.68 -24.33 3.70
CA LYS A 209 -17.66 -24.73 4.69
C LYS A 209 -16.45 -25.47 4.11
N GLU A 210 -16.68 -26.39 3.16
CA GLU A 210 -15.60 -27.15 2.53
C GLU A 210 -14.65 -26.24 1.75
N LYS A 211 -15.21 -25.27 0.99
CA LYS A 211 -14.43 -24.25 0.28
C LYS A 211 -13.74 -23.26 1.21
N GLN A 212 -14.33 -22.92 2.37
CA GLN A 212 -13.63 -22.16 3.40
C GLN A 212 -12.42 -22.93 3.96
N GLU A 213 -12.55 -24.24 4.18
CA GLU A 213 -11.48 -25.10 4.71
C GLU A 213 -10.41 -25.39 3.66
N GLU A 214 -10.75 -25.55 2.38
CA GLU A 214 -9.80 -25.55 1.25
C GLU A 214 -9.01 -24.23 1.20
N PHE A 215 -9.70 -23.09 1.20
CA PHE A 215 -9.07 -21.77 1.13
C PHE A 215 -8.14 -21.51 2.33
N LYS A 216 -8.59 -21.83 3.55
CA LYS A 216 -7.77 -21.69 4.77
C LYS A 216 -6.50 -22.55 4.71
N ARG A 217 -6.59 -23.80 4.20
CA ARG A 217 -5.41 -24.66 3.97
C ARG A 217 -4.47 -24.11 2.90
N MET A 218 -4.97 -23.50 1.83
CA MET A 218 -4.10 -22.82 0.86
C MET A 218 -3.36 -21.61 1.47
N MET A 219 -3.95 -20.96 2.47
CA MET A 219 -3.36 -19.80 3.15
C MET A 219 -2.40 -20.19 4.30
N GLU A 220 -2.26 -21.47 4.63
CA GLU A 220 -1.29 -21.93 5.63
C GLU A 220 0.14 -21.56 5.23
N ASP A 221 0.94 -21.15 6.22
CA ASP A 221 2.30 -20.63 6.09
C ASP A 221 2.45 -19.52 5.01
N SER A 222 1.37 -18.80 4.67
CA SER A 222 1.39 -17.81 3.59
C SER A 222 1.52 -16.39 4.11
N TYR A 223 2.57 -15.69 3.67
CA TYR A 223 2.90 -14.33 4.10
C TYR A 223 3.21 -13.41 2.91
N THR A 224 3.09 -12.10 3.12
CA THR A 224 3.76 -11.09 2.28
C THR A 224 4.65 -10.23 3.16
N SER A 225 5.90 -10.04 2.75
CA SER A 225 6.81 -9.05 3.32
C SER A 225 6.79 -7.77 2.48
N ILE A 226 6.84 -6.62 3.14
CA ILE A 226 6.92 -5.30 2.54
C ILE A 226 8.06 -4.54 3.21
N GLN A 227 9.03 -4.05 2.42
CA GLN A 227 10.15 -3.23 2.94
C GLN A 227 10.14 -1.85 2.27
N TRP A 228 10.12 -0.79 3.08
CA TRP A 228 10.28 0.59 2.61
C TRP A 228 11.71 1.08 2.82
N PHE A 229 12.18 1.88 1.87
CA PHE A 229 13.45 2.61 1.91
C PHE A 229 13.19 4.05 1.48
N PHE A 230 13.73 5.01 2.22
CA PHE A 230 13.63 6.44 1.95
C PHE A 230 15.04 7.01 1.74
N GLU A 231 15.45 7.20 0.50
CA GLU A 231 16.82 7.53 0.14
C GLU A 231 16.92 8.91 -0.53
N ASN A 232 18.14 9.32 -0.86
CA ASN A 232 18.38 10.54 -1.62
C ASN A 232 17.79 10.39 -3.03
N GLY A 233 16.88 11.30 -3.39
CA GLY A 233 16.18 11.30 -4.66
C GLY A 233 15.00 10.33 -4.81
N TYR A 234 14.80 9.34 -3.93
CA TYR A 234 13.68 8.39 -4.10
C TYR A 234 13.21 7.70 -2.82
N ALA A 235 11.92 7.32 -2.78
CA ALA A 235 11.42 6.26 -1.92
C ALA A 235 11.25 4.97 -2.74
N GLN A 236 11.47 3.82 -2.11
CA GLN A 236 11.26 2.51 -2.72
C GLN A 236 10.50 1.60 -1.75
N MET A 237 9.41 1.00 -2.22
CA MET A 237 8.76 -0.13 -1.54
C MET A 237 9.05 -1.39 -2.33
N ASN A 238 9.62 -2.39 -1.67
CA ASN A 238 9.71 -3.76 -2.15
C ASN A 238 8.56 -4.58 -1.55
N ILE A 239 8.03 -5.53 -2.30
CA ILE A 239 7.07 -6.54 -1.86
C ILE A 239 7.67 -7.92 -2.20
N GLN A 240 7.64 -8.86 -1.26
CA GLN A 240 7.92 -10.28 -1.51
C GLN A 240 6.80 -11.15 -0.95
N ASN A 241 6.19 -11.95 -1.80
CA ASN A 241 5.21 -12.96 -1.43
C ASN A 241 5.94 -14.26 -1.03
N LEU A 242 5.59 -14.78 0.14
CA LEU A 242 6.13 -16.01 0.75
C LEU A 242 4.96 -16.98 1.00
N PHE A 243 4.18 -17.22 -0.05
CA PHE A 243 2.97 -18.03 -0.01
C PHE A 243 3.28 -19.54 0.02
N SER A 244 2.23 -20.35 0.19
CA SER A 244 2.28 -21.81 0.00
C SER A 244 2.34 -22.19 -1.48
N ASP A 245 2.89 -23.37 -1.78
CA ASP A 245 2.85 -23.98 -3.12
C ASP A 245 1.42 -24.20 -3.63
N ALA A 246 0.43 -24.30 -2.75
CA ALA A 246 -0.98 -24.43 -3.13
C ALA A 246 -1.54 -23.10 -3.64
N TRP A 247 -1.29 -22.00 -2.92
CA TRP A 247 -1.74 -20.67 -3.32
C TRP A 247 -0.97 -20.13 -4.54
N LEU A 248 0.35 -20.33 -4.60
CA LEU A 248 1.18 -19.94 -5.77
C LEU A 248 0.64 -20.50 -7.10
N LYS A 249 0.08 -21.73 -7.10
CA LYS A 249 -0.51 -22.35 -8.31
C LYS A 249 -1.79 -21.63 -8.76
N ARG A 250 -2.60 -21.14 -7.82
CA ARG A 250 -3.85 -20.40 -8.09
C ARG A 250 -3.59 -18.96 -8.58
N LEU A 251 -2.46 -18.35 -8.22
CA LEU A 251 -2.15 -16.96 -8.59
C LEU A 251 -2.23 -16.69 -10.10
N THR A 252 -2.70 -15.47 -10.42
CA THR A 252 -3.20 -15.11 -11.74
C THR A 252 -2.26 -14.25 -12.57
N LEU A 253 -1.24 -13.60 -12.02
CA LEU A 253 -0.40 -12.69 -12.83
C LEU A 253 0.50 -13.48 -13.80
N THR A 254 0.70 -12.93 -14.99
CA THR A 254 1.53 -13.53 -16.05
C THR A 254 2.62 -12.55 -16.51
N SER A 255 3.36 -12.90 -17.56
CA SER A 255 4.37 -12.03 -18.17
C SER A 255 4.41 -12.23 -19.68
N ASP A 256 4.82 -11.19 -20.40
CA ASP A 256 4.92 -11.18 -21.86
C ASP A 256 6.24 -10.56 -22.28
N ALA A 257 7.26 -11.40 -22.47
CA ALA A 257 8.56 -10.99 -22.96
C ALA A 257 8.52 -10.47 -24.42
N SER A 258 7.41 -10.65 -25.14
CA SER A 258 7.24 -10.12 -26.49
C SER A 258 6.75 -8.67 -26.52
N GLY A 259 6.19 -8.15 -25.41
CA GLY A 259 5.69 -6.78 -25.31
C GLY A 259 4.53 -6.48 -26.27
N GLU A 260 3.57 -7.39 -26.41
CA GLU A 260 2.41 -7.25 -27.30
C GLU A 260 1.54 -6.04 -26.95
N ILE A 261 1.33 -5.80 -25.65
CA ILE A 261 0.60 -4.61 -25.15
C ILE A 261 1.24 -3.33 -25.68
N LEU A 262 2.57 -3.19 -25.56
CA LEU A 262 3.29 -1.99 -26.00
C LEU A 262 3.16 -1.76 -27.50
N LYS A 263 3.16 -2.83 -28.31
CA LYS A 263 2.96 -2.77 -29.76
C LYS A 263 1.53 -2.38 -30.17
N LYS A 264 0.56 -2.55 -29.27
CA LYS A 264 -0.87 -2.27 -29.51
C LYS A 264 -1.34 -0.90 -29.01
N LEU A 265 -0.59 -0.25 -28.12
CA LEU A 265 -0.91 1.08 -27.57
C LEU A 265 -0.59 2.26 -28.51
N GLY A 266 -0.64 2.03 -29.82
CA GLY A 266 -0.55 3.07 -30.85
C GLY A 266 0.76 3.83 -30.84
N LYS A 267 0.66 5.16 -30.70
CA LYS A 267 1.76 6.11 -30.92
C LYS A 267 1.67 7.31 -29.98
N GLY A 268 2.80 7.98 -29.79
CA GLY A 268 2.88 9.24 -29.02
C GLY A 268 3.93 9.13 -27.92
N LYS A 269 3.80 9.97 -26.91
CA LYS A 269 4.69 10.02 -25.75
C LYS A 269 3.85 9.90 -24.49
N ALA A 270 4.08 8.85 -23.72
CA ALA A 270 3.24 8.49 -22.59
C ALA A 270 3.73 9.14 -21.28
N ASN A 271 2.82 9.82 -20.59
CA ASN A 271 3.08 10.45 -19.29
C ASN A 271 2.47 9.63 -18.14
N ILE A 272 1.38 8.90 -18.38
CA ILE A 272 0.81 7.94 -17.43
C ILE A 272 0.60 6.63 -18.18
N GLY A 273 0.81 5.48 -17.52
CA GLY A 273 0.50 4.18 -18.10
C GLY A 273 0.09 3.15 -17.06
N LEU A 274 -0.79 2.24 -17.46
CA LEU A 274 -1.20 1.03 -16.73
C LEU A 274 -1.19 -0.15 -17.71
N SER A 275 -0.53 -1.26 -17.35
CA SER A 275 -0.61 -2.52 -18.08
C SER A 275 -0.87 -3.67 -17.12
N ILE A 276 -1.75 -4.59 -17.53
CA ILE A 276 -2.08 -5.80 -16.77
C ILE A 276 -1.91 -7.02 -17.69
N LEU A 277 -1.25 -8.04 -17.16
CA LEU A 277 -1.02 -9.36 -17.75
C LEU A 277 -1.49 -10.41 -16.74
N MET A 278 -2.58 -11.10 -17.08
CA MET A 278 -3.25 -12.04 -16.18
C MET A 278 -3.67 -13.33 -16.90
N ASP A 279 -3.80 -14.41 -16.14
CA ASP A 279 -4.47 -15.65 -16.50
C ASP A 279 -5.95 -15.51 -16.10
N THR A 280 -6.81 -15.27 -17.08
CA THR A 280 -8.23 -15.01 -16.84
C THR A 280 -9.02 -16.25 -16.48
N ASP A 281 -8.57 -17.45 -16.85
CA ASP A 281 -9.24 -18.70 -16.44
C ASP A 281 -8.90 -19.08 -14.99
N LYS A 282 -7.69 -18.78 -14.51
CA LYS A 282 -7.38 -18.83 -13.07
C LYS A 282 -8.15 -17.77 -12.27
N LEU A 283 -8.23 -16.53 -12.77
CA LEU A 283 -9.04 -15.49 -12.14
C LEU A 283 -10.50 -15.97 -12.01
N GLN A 284 -11.06 -16.45 -13.11
CA GLN A 284 -12.41 -16.98 -13.15
C GLN A 284 -12.58 -18.14 -12.15
N SER A 285 -11.66 -19.10 -12.12
CA SER A 285 -11.69 -20.21 -11.16
C SER A 285 -11.61 -19.76 -9.70
N ILE A 286 -10.86 -18.69 -9.37
CA ILE A 286 -10.85 -18.11 -8.00
C ILE A 286 -12.21 -17.49 -7.67
N VAL A 287 -12.82 -16.77 -8.61
CA VAL A 287 -14.15 -16.16 -8.38
C VAL A 287 -15.23 -17.23 -8.27
N ASP A 288 -15.21 -18.24 -9.15
CA ASP A 288 -16.16 -19.37 -9.14
C ASP A 288 -16.08 -20.18 -7.83
N ASP A 289 -14.87 -20.39 -7.27
CA ASP A 289 -14.67 -21.14 -6.02
C ASP A 289 -14.98 -20.35 -4.73
N TYR A 290 -14.68 -19.05 -4.69
CA TYR A 290 -14.58 -18.28 -3.44
C TYR A 290 -15.29 -16.91 -3.44
N ALA A 291 -15.83 -16.45 -4.58
CA ALA A 291 -16.51 -15.16 -4.69
C ALA A 291 -17.72 -15.18 -5.66
N SER A 292 -18.38 -16.34 -5.79
CA SER A 292 -19.55 -16.55 -6.66
C SER A 292 -20.61 -15.47 -6.48
N ASN A 293 -21.02 -15.25 -5.23
CA ASN A 293 -22.07 -14.31 -4.86
C ASN A 293 -21.65 -12.85 -5.11
N SER A 294 -20.35 -12.56 -5.23
CA SER A 294 -19.87 -11.22 -5.57
C SER A 294 -20.03 -10.89 -7.06
N ILE A 295 -20.21 -11.90 -7.94
CA ILE A 295 -20.72 -11.66 -9.29
C ILE A 295 -22.19 -11.24 -9.22
N ASP A 296 -23.00 -11.91 -8.39
CA ASP A 296 -24.42 -11.56 -8.19
C ASP A 296 -24.56 -10.16 -7.57
N ASP A 297 -23.83 -9.83 -6.51
CA ASP A 297 -23.85 -8.51 -5.87
C ASP A 297 -23.41 -7.40 -6.84
N PHE A 298 -22.34 -7.65 -7.64
CA PHE A 298 -21.85 -6.68 -8.62
C PHE A 298 -22.81 -6.51 -9.81
N SER A 299 -23.41 -7.59 -10.29
CA SER A 299 -24.34 -7.55 -11.42
C SER A 299 -25.69 -6.94 -11.07
N ASN A 300 -26.13 -7.06 -9.82
CA ASN A 300 -27.27 -6.34 -9.26
C ASN A 300 -26.97 -4.88 -8.89
N SER A 301 -25.72 -4.40 -9.05
CA SER A 301 -25.39 -2.98 -8.89
C SER A 301 -25.99 -2.13 -10.02
N SER A 302 -26.31 -0.87 -9.73
CA SER A 302 -27.00 0.05 -10.65
C SER A 302 -26.14 0.57 -11.82
N PHE A 303 -24.97 -0.01 -12.07
CA PHE A 303 -24.17 0.27 -13.26
C PHE A 303 -24.59 -0.63 -14.42
N GLU A 304 -24.73 -0.05 -15.62
CA GLU A 304 -25.05 -0.80 -16.86
C GLU A 304 -24.04 -1.93 -17.15
N PHE A 305 -22.80 -1.77 -16.66
CA PHE A 305 -21.75 -2.78 -16.73
C PHE A 305 -22.06 -4.06 -15.92
N GLY A 306 -22.88 -3.98 -14.86
CA GLY A 306 -23.34 -5.14 -14.09
C GLY A 306 -24.24 -6.05 -14.93
N GLY A 307 -25.27 -5.48 -15.57
CA GLY A 307 -26.12 -6.19 -16.52
C GLY A 307 -25.37 -6.67 -17.76
N LEU A 308 -24.35 -5.94 -18.20
CA LEU A 308 -23.43 -6.41 -19.25
C LEU A 308 -22.71 -7.69 -18.82
N LEU A 309 -22.12 -7.76 -17.62
CA LEU A 309 -21.48 -9.00 -17.14
C LEU A 309 -22.46 -10.17 -17.04
N SER A 310 -23.69 -9.95 -16.56
CA SER A 310 -24.75 -10.99 -16.55
C SER A 310 -25.02 -11.59 -17.92
N SER A 311 -24.99 -10.76 -18.98
CA SER A 311 -25.24 -11.22 -20.36
C SER A 311 -24.22 -12.25 -20.87
N PHE A 312 -23.03 -12.32 -20.26
CA PHE A 312 -22.02 -13.33 -20.60
C PHE A 312 -22.23 -14.67 -19.88
N GLY A 313 -23.09 -14.74 -18.86
CA GLY A 313 -23.37 -15.96 -18.10
C GLY A 313 -22.12 -16.62 -17.52
N ASN A 314 -22.08 -17.96 -17.48
CA ASN A 314 -20.95 -18.73 -16.94
C ASN A 314 -19.62 -18.30 -17.57
N LYS A 315 -18.64 -17.95 -16.72
CA LYS A 315 -17.36 -17.33 -17.10
C LYS A 315 -17.51 -15.95 -17.79
N PRO A 316 -17.86 -14.88 -17.05
CA PRO A 316 -17.85 -13.52 -17.61
C PRO A 316 -16.41 -13.02 -17.87
N PHE A 317 -15.45 -13.24 -16.98
CA PHE A 317 -14.12 -12.65 -17.08
C PHE A 317 -13.28 -13.24 -18.23
N SER A 318 -13.07 -14.57 -18.28
CA SER A 318 -12.37 -15.22 -19.41
C SER A 318 -13.22 -15.37 -20.69
N GLY A 319 -14.52 -15.06 -20.59
CA GLY A 319 -15.38 -14.82 -21.75
C GLY A 319 -15.01 -13.53 -22.48
N ILE A 320 -14.95 -12.42 -21.75
CA ILE A 320 -14.75 -11.08 -22.33
C ILE A 320 -13.27 -10.78 -22.59
N TRP A 321 -12.38 -11.14 -21.66
CA TRP A 321 -11.00 -10.68 -21.59
C TRP A 321 -10.01 -11.85 -21.67
N ASN A 322 -8.92 -11.70 -22.44
CA ASN A 322 -7.85 -12.70 -22.52
C ASN A 322 -6.65 -12.44 -21.60
N GLY A 323 -6.81 -11.49 -20.66
CA GLY A 323 -5.78 -11.19 -19.67
C GLY A 323 -4.77 -10.13 -20.05
N LYS A 324 -4.78 -9.62 -21.29
CA LYS A 324 -3.95 -8.49 -21.72
C LYS A 324 -4.74 -7.19 -21.69
N LEU A 325 -4.28 -6.20 -20.92
CA LEU A 325 -4.83 -4.85 -20.90
C LEU A 325 -3.70 -3.82 -20.87
N GLY A 326 -3.86 -2.76 -21.65
CA GLY A 326 -2.98 -1.59 -21.64
C GLY A 326 -3.78 -0.29 -21.75
N LEU A 327 -3.31 0.72 -21.04
CA LEU A 327 -3.84 2.08 -21.06
C LEU A 327 -2.65 3.03 -20.92
N VAL A 328 -2.55 4.05 -21.78
CA VAL A 328 -1.59 5.15 -21.61
C VAL A 328 -2.24 6.50 -21.88
N GLN A 329 -1.92 7.48 -21.03
CA GLN A 329 -2.19 8.88 -21.28
C GLN A 329 -1.00 9.48 -22.03
N VAL A 330 -1.25 10.05 -23.20
CA VAL A 330 -0.26 10.69 -24.07
C VAL A 330 -0.53 12.18 -24.23
N GLY A 331 0.41 12.88 -24.85
CA GLY A 331 0.34 14.32 -25.13
C GLY A 331 1.28 15.14 -24.24
N ASP A 332 1.54 16.39 -24.61
CA ASP A 332 2.38 17.32 -23.85
C ASP A 332 1.50 18.47 -23.31
N VAL A 333 1.85 19.01 -22.14
CA VAL A 333 1.24 20.25 -21.62
C VAL A 333 1.60 21.42 -22.56
N LYS A 334 0.61 22.22 -22.95
CA LYS A 334 0.82 23.34 -23.88
C LYS A 334 1.47 24.55 -23.20
N THR A 335 1.95 25.49 -24.01
CA THR A 335 2.58 26.75 -23.56
C THR A 335 1.67 27.68 -22.77
N ASP A 336 0.34 27.49 -22.86
CA ASP A 336 -0.68 28.20 -22.07
C ASP A 336 -1.04 27.47 -20.75
N GLY A 337 -0.32 26.39 -20.42
CA GLY A 337 -0.61 25.52 -19.29
C GLY A 337 -1.73 24.50 -19.55
N SER A 338 -2.49 24.63 -20.64
CA SER A 338 -3.61 23.74 -20.91
C SER A 338 -3.15 22.33 -21.29
N PHE A 339 -3.84 21.34 -20.74
CA PHE A 339 -3.66 19.94 -21.06
C PHE A 339 -4.99 19.33 -21.51
N ILE A 340 -4.96 18.58 -22.61
CA ILE A 340 -6.10 17.77 -23.08
C ILE A 340 -5.62 16.32 -23.01
N PRO A 341 -6.18 15.48 -22.11
CA PRO A 341 -5.75 14.10 -21.97
C PRO A 341 -6.06 13.32 -23.24
N GLU A 342 -5.01 12.92 -23.95
CA GLU A 342 -5.10 11.96 -25.03
C GLU A 342 -4.87 10.56 -24.47
N ILE A 343 -5.67 9.60 -24.90
CA ILE A 343 -5.63 8.23 -24.37
C ILE A 343 -5.43 7.27 -25.53
N ASN A 344 -4.42 6.41 -25.43
CA ASN A 344 -4.34 5.19 -26.22
C ASN A 344 -4.62 3.98 -25.31
N PHE A 345 -5.36 3.00 -25.81
CA PHE A 345 -5.75 1.83 -25.03
C PHE A 345 -5.79 0.55 -25.87
N PHE A 346 -5.64 -0.58 -25.20
CA PHE A 346 -5.70 -1.92 -25.76
C PHE A 346 -6.29 -2.90 -24.74
N MET A 347 -7.22 -3.72 -25.18
CA MET A 347 -7.79 -4.83 -24.44
C MET A 347 -7.84 -6.05 -25.36
N GLY A 348 -7.12 -7.10 -24.98
CA GLY A 348 -7.22 -8.39 -25.67
C GLY A 348 -8.51 -9.10 -25.27
N LEU A 349 -9.28 -9.56 -26.25
CA LEU A 349 -10.58 -10.18 -26.04
C LEU A 349 -10.50 -11.69 -25.86
N GLY A 350 -11.38 -12.21 -25.01
CA GLY A 350 -11.66 -13.63 -24.83
C GLY A 350 -12.66 -14.17 -25.86
N HIS A 351 -13.06 -15.43 -25.68
CA HIS A 351 -13.86 -16.19 -26.66
C HIS A 351 -15.30 -15.66 -26.89
N LYS A 352 -15.81 -14.77 -26.02
CA LYS A 352 -17.09 -14.07 -26.18
C LYS A 352 -16.93 -12.60 -26.58
N GLY A 353 -15.71 -12.17 -26.93
CA GLY A 353 -15.36 -10.77 -27.22
C GLY A 353 -16.28 -10.07 -28.23
N LYS A 354 -16.84 -10.82 -29.19
CA LYS A 354 -17.83 -10.33 -30.16
C LYS A 354 -19.02 -9.62 -29.52
N THR A 355 -19.56 -10.16 -28.42
CA THR A 355 -20.70 -9.54 -27.73
C THR A 355 -20.32 -8.20 -27.10
N LEU A 356 -19.09 -8.04 -26.59
CA LEU A 356 -18.60 -6.74 -26.13
C LEU A 356 -18.41 -5.77 -27.30
N ILE A 357 -17.89 -6.22 -28.44
CA ILE A 357 -17.75 -5.38 -29.64
C ILE A 357 -19.12 -4.87 -30.10
N ASP A 358 -20.12 -5.73 -30.16
CA ASP A 358 -21.45 -5.37 -30.65
C ASP A 358 -22.22 -4.49 -29.65
N PHE A 359 -21.99 -4.66 -28.34
CA PHE A 359 -22.37 -3.69 -27.31
C PHE A 359 -21.70 -2.32 -27.53
N VAL A 360 -20.36 -2.28 -27.65
CA VAL A 360 -19.60 -1.04 -27.86
C VAL A 360 -20.02 -0.30 -29.15
N LYS A 361 -20.36 -1.03 -30.22
CA LYS A 361 -20.94 -0.44 -31.44
C LYS A 361 -22.30 0.21 -31.19
N ALA A 362 -23.18 -0.42 -30.41
CA ALA A 362 -24.52 0.11 -30.12
C ALA A 362 -24.48 1.46 -29.39
N PHE A 363 -23.47 1.66 -28.52
CA PHE A 363 -23.22 2.92 -27.82
C PHE A 363 -22.37 3.93 -28.64
N MET A 364 -22.03 3.62 -29.89
CA MET A 364 -21.30 4.53 -30.81
C MET A 364 -22.07 4.79 -32.13
N PRO A 365 -23.23 5.47 -32.07
CA PRO A 365 -23.91 5.96 -33.27
C PRO A 365 -23.03 6.98 -34.03
N GLY A 366 -23.22 7.07 -35.35
CA GLY A 366 -22.45 8.00 -36.21
C GLY A 366 -21.01 7.56 -36.50
N THR A 367 -20.70 6.27 -36.32
CA THR A 367 -19.41 5.67 -36.64
C THR A 367 -19.12 5.63 -38.15
N VAL A 368 -17.91 5.99 -38.55
CA VAL A 368 -17.40 5.84 -39.92
C VAL A 368 -16.37 4.72 -39.95
N GLN A 369 -16.56 3.73 -40.82
CA GLN A 369 -15.56 2.68 -41.07
C GLN A 369 -14.59 3.12 -42.16
N ASN A 370 -13.29 3.06 -41.86
CA ASN A 370 -12.22 3.45 -42.77
C ASN A 370 -11.75 2.26 -43.64
N PRO A 371 -11.10 2.50 -44.79
CA PRO A 371 -10.63 1.42 -45.69
C PRO A 371 -9.61 0.45 -45.08
N ASP A 372 -8.94 0.82 -43.99
CA ASP A 372 -8.01 -0.03 -43.22
C ASP A 372 -8.71 -0.90 -42.16
N GLY A 373 -10.04 -0.82 -42.06
CA GLY A 373 -10.83 -1.53 -41.06
C GLY A 373 -10.95 -0.83 -39.71
N THR A 374 -10.31 0.33 -39.52
CA THR A 374 -10.52 1.15 -38.31
C THR A 374 -11.89 1.83 -38.33
N ILE A 375 -12.35 2.24 -37.15
CA ILE A 375 -13.63 2.94 -36.95
C ILE A 375 -13.35 4.30 -36.30
N THR A 376 -13.83 5.38 -36.91
CA THR A 376 -13.74 6.73 -36.36
C THR A 376 -15.09 7.17 -35.79
N SER A 377 -15.11 7.70 -34.57
CA SER A 377 -16.28 8.36 -33.96
C SER A 377 -15.87 9.40 -32.94
N ASN A 378 -16.57 10.55 -32.91
CA ASN A 378 -16.41 11.62 -31.90
C ASN A 378 -14.95 12.04 -31.63
N GLY A 379 -14.12 12.08 -32.68
CA GLY A 379 -12.70 12.44 -32.59
C GLY A 379 -11.75 11.25 -32.41
N MET A 380 -12.25 10.13 -31.89
CA MET A 380 -11.49 8.91 -31.60
C MET A 380 -11.37 7.99 -32.81
N ASN A 381 -10.29 7.21 -32.86
CA ASN A 381 -10.05 6.14 -33.83
C ASN A 381 -9.88 4.81 -33.09
N PHE A 382 -10.62 3.77 -33.54
CA PHE A 382 -10.68 2.46 -32.91
C PHE A 382 -10.33 1.34 -33.89
N THR A 383 -9.81 0.22 -33.37
CA THR A 383 -9.82 -1.09 -34.01
C THR A 383 -10.70 -2.01 -33.17
N LEU A 384 -11.79 -2.52 -33.75
CA LEU A 384 -12.69 -3.49 -33.13
C LEU A 384 -12.68 -4.78 -33.96
N ASN A 385 -12.06 -5.85 -33.46
CA ASN A 385 -12.13 -7.17 -34.08
C ASN A 385 -12.22 -8.26 -33.00
N GLU A 386 -12.63 -9.48 -33.37
CA GLU A 386 -12.98 -10.55 -32.42
C GLU A 386 -11.86 -10.97 -31.44
N LYS A 387 -10.62 -10.49 -31.63
CA LYS A 387 -9.47 -10.73 -30.73
C LYS A 387 -9.08 -9.52 -29.88
N GLU A 388 -9.50 -8.30 -30.20
CA GLU A 388 -9.06 -7.08 -29.52
C GLU A 388 -9.97 -5.87 -29.73
N ILE A 389 -10.01 -5.03 -28.69
CA ILE A 389 -10.43 -3.64 -28.77
C ILE A 389 -9.16 -2.80 -28.55
N SER A 390 -8.87 -1.87 -29.46
CA SER A 390 -7.86 -0.84 -29.22
C SER A 390 -8.31 0.49 -29.79
N GLY A 391 -7.71 1.59 -29.35
CA GLY A 391 -8.02 2.90 -29.89
C GLY A 391 -7.12 4.01 -29.39
N SER A 392 -7.33 5.20 -29.96
CA SER A 392 -6.65 6.44 -29.62
C SER A 392 -7.61 7.63 -29.75
N THR A 393 -7.53 8.61 -28.84
CA THR A 393 -8.38 9.82 -28.90
C THR A 393 -7.79 10.95 -29.75
N LYS A 394 -6.57 10.80 -30.28
CA LYS A 394 -5.88 11.80 -31.11
C LYS A 394 -5.86 11.38 -32.59
N LYS A 395 -6.32 12.24 -33.50
CA LYS A 395 -6.32 11.97 -34.96
C LYS A 395 -4.96 12.07 -35.63
N ASN A 396 -4.14 13.07 -35.29
CA ASN A 396 -2.86 13.35 -35.96
C ASN A 396 -1.73 13.43 -34.94
N ASN A 397 -0.69 12.62 -35.10
CA ASN A 397 0.52 12.63 -34.27
C ASN A 397 1.77 12.43 -35.14
N SER A 398 2.89 13.04 -34.74
CA SER A 398 4.16 13.06 -35.48
C SER A 398 5.13 11.94 -35.10
N TYR A 399 4.76 11.07 -34.15
CA TYR A 399 5.59 9.99 -33.64
C TYR A 399 5.45 8.74 -34.51
N SER A 400 6.55 8.00 -34.69
CA SER A 400 6.54 6.71 -35.39
C SER A 400 5.89 5.59 -34.56
N THR A 401 6.02 5.68 -33.23
CA THR A 401 5.77 4.62 -32.24
C THR A 401 5.27 5.25 -30.93
N LEU A 402 4.97 4.43 -29.92
CA LEU A 402 4.78 4.91 -28.55
C LEU A 402 6.13 4.99 -27.82
N GLU A 403 6.44 6.16 -27.27
CA GLU A 403 7.57 6.40 -26.38
C GLU A 403 7.14 6.23 -24.92
N ILE A 404 7.82 5.32 -24.21
CA ILE A 404 7.68 5.11 -22.76
C ILE A 404 8.85 5.78 -22.04
N PRO A 405 8.63 6.51 -20.93
CA PRO A 405 9.72 7.12 -20.18
C PRO A 405 10.78 6.12 -19.70
N ASN A 406 12.05 6.52 -19.73
CA ASN A 406 13.19 5.64 -19.39
C ASN A 406 13.08 4.95 -18.02
N PHE A 407 12.40 5.58 -17.05
CA PHE A 407 12.20 5.03 -15.70
C PHE A 407 11.13 3.90 -15.63
N ALA A 408 10.30 3.77 -16.68
CA ALA A 408 9.29 2.72 -16.86
C ALA A 408 9.66 1.76 -18.02
N LYS A 409 10.95 1.66 -18.36
CA LYS A 409 11.45 0.77 -19.42
C LYS A 409 11.07 -0.69 -19.13
N GLY A 410 10.39 -1.33 -20.09
CA GLY A 410 9.81 -2.67 -19.92
C GLY A 410 8.34 -2.67 -19.50
N PHE A 411 7.64 -1.55 -19.61
CA PHE A 411 6.18 -1.48 -19.50
C PHE A 411 5.47 -2.44 -20.49
N GLY A 412 4.39 -3.09 -20.04
CA GLY A 412 3.65 -4.06 -20.83
C GLY A 412 4.26 -5.47 -20.89
N THR A 413 5.18 -5.83 -19.98
CA THR A 413 5.82 -7.17 -19.94
C THR A 413 5.65 -7.92 -18.61
N LYS A 414 5.22 -7.28 -17.52
CA LYS A 414 4.97 -7.90 -16.20
C LYS A 414 3.49 -7.84 -15.81
N GLY A 415 3.13 -8.66 -14.82
CA GLY A 415 1.76 -8.93 -14.35
C GLY A 415 0.91 -7.70 -14.09
N ILE A 416 1.44 -6.74 -13.34
CA ILE A 416 0.91 -5.37 -13.24
C ILE A 416 2.07 -4.42 -13.39
N GLN A 417 1.92 -3.37 -14.20
CA GLN A 417 2.85 -2.24 -14.21
C GLN A 417 2.06 -0.93 -14.30
N PHE A 418 2.48 0.07 -13.54
CA PHE A 418 1.92 1.43 -13.56
C PHE A 418 3.05 2.45 -13.56
N PHE A 419 2.89 3.56 -14.27
CA PHE A 419 3.79 4.70 -14.17
C PHE A 419 3.07 6.04 -14.31
N ALA A 420 3.65 7.09 -13.72
CA ALA A 420 3.24 8.48 -13.90
C ALA A 420 4.46 9.42 -13.88
N ASP A 421 4.63 10.25 -14.90
CA ASP A 421 5.63 11.32 -14.99
C ASP A 421 5.02 12.65 -14.54
N PHE A 422 5.27 13.02 -13.29
CA PHE A 422 4.75 14.23 -12.66
C PHE A 422 5.49 15.50 -13.12
N ASP A 423 6.62 15.39 -13.84
CA ASP A 423 7.21 16.51 -14.59
C ASP A 423 6.51 16.75 -15.95
N LYS A 424 5.44 15.99 -16.28
CA LYS A 424 4.69 16.07 -17.54
C LYS A 424 3.18 16.28 -17.33
N LEU A 425 2.77 16.62 -16.11
CA LEU A 425 1.39 16.91 -15.72
C LEU A 425 1.34 18.29 -15.08
N ASP A 426 0.34 19.11 -15.39
CA ASP A 426 0.07 20.29 -14.57
C ASP A 426 -0.68 19.88 -13.31
N ILE A 427 0.08 19.56 -12.27
CA ILE A 427 -0.45 19.16 -10.96
C ILE A 427 -0.94 20.39 -10.19
N LYS A 428 -0.51 21.61 -10.55
CA LYS A 428 -0.84 22.84 -9.80
C LYS A 428 -2.28 23.28 -10.04
N SER A 429 -2.84 23.05 -11.24
CA SER A 429 -4.27 23.28 -11.52
C SER A 429 -5.20 22.18 -10.99
N LEU A 430 -4.69 21.12 -10.36
CA LEU A 430 -5.51 20.07 -9.73
C LEU A 430 -6.00 20.44 -8.32
N GLU A 431 -5.67 21.62 -7.81
CA GLU A 431 -6.10 22.16 -6.50
C GLU A 431 -6.02 21.15 -5.33
N LEU A 432 -4.92 20.38 -5.29
CA LEU A 432 -4.76 19.24 -4.37
C LEU A 432 -5.02 19.61 -2.90
N GLU A 433 -5.84 18.77 -2.22
CA GLU A 433 -6.07 18.84 -0.78
C GLU A 433 -4.75 18.82 0.01
N ASP A 434 -4.72 19.42 1.21
CA ASP A 434 -3.51 19.53 2.03
C ASP A 434 -2.76 18.19 2.20
N ASN A 435 -3.49 17.10 2.47
CA ASN A 435 -2.98 15.73 2.60
C ASN A 435 -2.36 15.15 1.32
N GLN A 436 -2.63 15.71 0.13
CA GLN A 436 -2.14 15.28 -1.18
C GLN A 436 -0.96 16.12 -1.68
N LYS A 437 -0.68 17.28 -1.08
CA LYS A 437 0.36 18.23 -1.52
C LYS A 437 1.78 17.64 -1.60
N PHE A 438 2.07 16.54 -0.90
CA PHE A 438 3.34 15.81 -1.05
C PHE A 438 3.66 15.41 -2.50
N ILE A 439 2.64 15.27 -3.37
CA ILE A 439 2.81 15.01 -4.80
C ILE A 439 3.62 16.12 -5.49
N TYR A 440 3.61 17.36 -5.00
CA TYR A 440 4.45 18.42 -5.55
C TYR A 440 5.95 18.15 -5.43
N ALA A 441 6.40 17.37 -4.43
CA ALA A 441 7.79 16.91 -4.30
C ALA A 441 8.15 15.76 -5.26
N ILE A 442 7.16 15.06 -5.80
CA ILE A 442 7.35 13.87 -6.64
C ILE A 442 7.61 14.29 -8.10
N LYS A 443 8.61 13.64 -8.71
CA LYS A 443 8.99 13.75 -10.12
C LYS A 443 8.33 12.68 -10.97
N ASN A 444 8.36 11.42 -10.51
CA ASN A 444 7.65 10.32 -11.15
C ASN A 444 7.42 9.15 -10.20
N ILE A 445 6.48 8.27 -10.56
CA ILE A 445 6.23 6.99 -9.91
C ILE A 445 6.33 5.88 -10.96
N HIS A 446 6.93 4.74 -10.57
CA HIS A 446 6.85 3.49 -11.31
C HIS A 446 6.56 2.34 -10.35
N PHE A 447 5.60 1.50 -10.70
CA PHE A 447 5.23 0.28 -10.02
C PHE A 447 5.30 -0.91 -10.98
N GLU A 448 5.83 -2.03 -10.51
CA GLU A 448 5.80 -3.31 -11.21
C GLU A 448 5.52 -4.46 -10.23
N MET A 449 4.78 -5.48 -10.67
CA MET A 449 4.46 -6.66 -9.86
C MET A 449 4.28 -7.92 -10.71
N ASP A 450 4.73 -9.04 -10.15
CA ASP A 450 4.41 -10.41 -10.56
C ASP A 450 3.90 -11.22 -9.36
N ASN A 451 3.71 -12.53 -9.53
CA ASN A 451 3.16 -13.42 -8.49
C ASN A 451 4.04 -13.51 -7.22
N GLU A 452 5.36 -13.32 -7.33
CA GLU A 452 6.32 -13.52 -6.25
C GLU A 452 6.76 -12.20 -5.61
N LYS A 453 6.77 -11.10 -6.37
CA LYS A 453 7.38 -9.83 -5.95
C LYS A 453 6.74 -8.62 -6.59
N GLY A 454 6.83 -7.50 -5.90
CA GLY A 454 6.45 -6.18 -6.40
C GLY A 454 7.50 -5.13 -6.04
N LYS A 455 7.52 -4.04 -6.80
CA LYS A 455 8.39 -2.90 -6.57
C LYS A 455 7.68 -1.60 -6.94
N LEU A 456 7.59 -0.68 -5.99
CA LEU A 456 7.22 0.72 -6.20
C LEU A 456 8.48 1.58 -6.06
N ILE A 457 8.67 2.53 -6.95
CA ILE A 457 9.68 3.59 -6.86
C ILE A 457 8.95 4.93 -6.99
N ILE A 458 9.19 5.83 -6.03
CA ILE A 458 8.69 7.21 -6.03
C ILE A 458 9.92 8.11 -6.10
N ASN A 459 10.22 8.65 -7.29
CA ASN A 459 11.36 9.55 -7.47
C ASN A 459 10.95 10.99 -7.11
N GLY A 460 11.76 11.67 -6.30
CA GLY A 460 11.62 13.09 -5.98
C GLY A 460 12.23 13.99 -7.05
N LYS A 461 11.96 15.30 -6.97
CA LYS A 461 12.49 16.30 -7.90
C LYS A 461 13.96 16.64 -7.66
N ASN A 462 14.44 16.54 -6.42
CA ASN A 462 15.85 16.75 -6.07
C ASN A 462 16.56 15.42 -5.80
N ALA A 463 17.53 15.05 -6.65
CA ALA A 463 18.26 13.79 -6.53
C ALA A 463 19.26 13.76 -5.35
N SER A 464 19.77 14.91 -4.88
CA SER A 464 20.78 14.96 -3.81
C SER A 464 20.19 15.08 -2.40
N GLN A 465 18.87 15.13 -2.28
CA GLN A 465 18.14 15.37 -1.04
C GLN A 465 17.25 14.16 -0.71
N ASN A 466 17.14 13.79 0.55
CA ASN A 466 16.27 12.69 0.95
C ASN A 466 14.80 12.96 0.56
N ILE A 467 14.12 11.94 0.04
CA ILE A 467 12.71 12.03 -0.37
C ILE A 467 11.80 12.52 0.77
N LEU A 468 12.05 12.10 2.01
CA LEU A 468 11.24 12.51 3.16
C LEU A 468 11.45 14.00 3.49
N LYS A 469 12.68 14.52 3.37
CA LYS A 469 12.91 15.97 3.51
C LYS A 469 12.15 16.73 2.42
N GLN A 470 12.18 16.27 1.17
CA GLN A 470 11.45 16.93 0.07
C GLN A 470 9.93 16.98 0.33
N MET A 471 9.34 15.89 0.85
CA MET A 471 7.92 15.86 1.23
C MET A 471 7.62 16.80 2.40
N ILE A 472 8.48 16.82 3.43
CA ILE A 472 8.30 17.69 4.62
C ILE A 472 8.49 19.18 4.27
N ASP A 473 9.44 19.52 3.41
CA ASP A 473 9.67 20.91 2.97
C ASP A 473 8.40 21.51 2.33
N VAL A 474 7.64 20.74 1.53
CA VAL A 474 6.36 21.17 0.95
C VAL A 474 5.31 21.51 2.02
N TYR A 475 5.18 20.69 3.06
CA TYR A 475 4.27 20.98 4.18
C TYR A 475 4.75 22.17 5.03
N VAL A 476 6.06 22.32 5.20
CA VAL A 476 6.66 23.45 5.92
C VAL A 476 6.43 24.77 5.17
N ASP A 477 6.46 24.78 3.84
CA ASP A 477 6.16 25.95 3.03
C ASP A 477 4.65 26.30 3.03
N ASP A 478 3.76 25.32 2.86
CA ASP A 478 2.30 25.52 2.99
C ASP A 478 1.89 26.10 4.36
N ILE A 479 2.57 25.70 5.43
CA ILE A 479 2.39 26.28 6.78
C ILE A 479 2.93 27.72 6.87
N LYS A 480 4.05 28.04 6.21
CA LYS A 480 4.57 29.43 6.17
C LYS A 480 3.59 30.35 5.48
N ASP A 481 3.05 29.96 4.33
CA ASP A 481 2.11 30.78 3.54
C ASP A 481 0.83 31.04 4.35
N LYS A 482 0.27 29.99 4.97
CA LYS A 482 -0.90 30.10 5.86
C LYS A 482 -0.67 31.01 7.08
N ILE A 483 0.57 31.11 7.57
CA ILE A 483 0.94 32.03 8.68
C ILE A 483 1.24 33.45 8.16
N GLY A 484 1.85 33.60 6.97
CA GLY A 484 2.17 34.89 6.37
C GLY A 484 0.94 35.74 6.02
N HIS A 485 -0.21 35.09 5.82
CA HIS A 485 -1.51 35.74 5.66
C HIS A 485 -2.21 36.10 6.99
N ILE A 486 -1.56 35.90 8.15
CA ILE A 486 -2.05 36.36 9.46
C ILE A 486 -1.28 37.64 9.85
N ASN A 487 -1.75 38.79 9.34
CA ASN A 487 -1.36 40.14 9.74
C ASN A 487 -2.62 40.99 9.95
#